data_AF-A0A9X9FT87-F1
#
_entry.id   AF-A0A9X9FT87-F1
#
_cell.length_a   1.000
_cell.length_b   1.000
_cell.length_c   1.000
_cell.angle_alpha   90.00
_cell.angle_beta   90.00
_cell.angle_gamma   90.00
#
_symmetry.space_group_name_H-M   'P 1'
#
loop_
_entity.id
_entity.type
_entity.pdbx_description
1 polymer ?
#
loop_
_entity_poly.entity_id
_entity_poly.type
_entity_poly.pdbx_seq_one_letter_code
_entity_poly.pdbx_strand_id
1 'polypeptide(L)'
;MSHDRQGAGARLSHEELLRRAEAYREHGTLVKAAAALGIKKSAFHESIKRAAEIGLLGPSPTLPGYAIKSLTETPNGTYMRQTKEAGPAYEPTAGLAVKGKTTLVNAEGRVITQHIMERADASAQREALDAMVAALSESLPRVSIMPAPRGTNAELLNFFCLTDAHFGMLAWREETGADYDIEIAEQLVTDWFAAAIDLAPDAHTAVLAQLGDLAHYDSMETVTPASKHVLDSDSRLQKIIRVIIRTVRRVIDMLLQKHQHVHIIMAQGNHDPASSAWLREMLAAMYENEPRITVDNSPSLYYAYEWGKTAIFAHHGHKRGVNNVDATLAGMFREMYGRSKYAYAHIGHLHSDEGRKSGLMYVERHETLAAPDAYAAGGGWLSGRSAKVITYSKLYGEVSRLTLRPEMVQGAARMPVAANDNQPKRAAA
;
A
#
# COMPACT_ATOMS: atom_id res chain seq x y z
N MET A 1 -22.44 27.43 -63.69
CA MET A 1 -23.34 28.00 -62.67
C MET A 1 -24.24 26.89 -62.17
N SER A 2 -24.16 26.64 -60.86
CA SER A 2 -24.92 25.66 -60.08
C SER A 2 -26.34 26.15 -59.80
N HIS A 3 -27.33 25.26 -59.83
CA HIS A 3 -28.61 25.27 -59.09
C HIS A 3 -29.28 23.90 -59.38
N ASP A 4 -29.81 23.08 -58.49
CA ASP A 4 -30.04 23.14 -57.04
C ASP A 4 -30.07 21.71 -56.46
N ARG A 5 -29.47 21.53 -55.29
CA ARG A 5 -29.70 20.40 -54.38
C ARG A 5 -30.96 20.68 -53.56
N GLN A 6 -32.08 19.99 -53.82
CA GLN A 6 -33.25 19.90 -52.92
C GLN A 6 -33.96 18.55 -53.21
N GLY A 7 -34.28 17.64 -52.29
CA GLY A 7 -34.23 17.69 -50.84
C GLY A 7 -34.06 16.29 -50.22
N ALA A 8 -33.19 16.23 -49.22
CA ALA A 8 -33.22 15.21 -48.19
C ALA A 8 -34.45 15.50 -47.30
N GLY A 9 -35.29 14.49 -47.05
CA GLY A 9 -36.31 14.55 -46.00
C GLY A 9 -37.75 14.76 -46.46
N ALA A 10 -38.18 14.19 -47.60
CA ALA A 10 -39.60 13.96 -47.80
C ALA A 10 -40.07 12.91 -46.79
N ARG A 11 -40.68 13.34 -45.68
CA ARG A 11 -41.37 12.45 -44.74
C ARG A 11 -42.42 11.68 -45.53
N LEU A 12 -42.33 10.36 -45.51
CA LEU A 12 -43.35 9.48 -46.09
C LEU A 12 -44.73 9.88 -45.53
N SER A 13 -45.74 9.90 -46.39
CA SER A 13 -47.10 10.18 -45.98
C SER A 13 -47.59 9.11 -44.99
N HIS A 14 -48.56 9.47 -44.16
CA HIS A 14 -49.15 8.55 -43.19
C HIS A 14 -49.75 7.31 -43.88
N GLU A 15 -50.38 7.51 -45.04
CA GLU A 15 -50.97 6.46 -45.87
C GLU A 15 -49.92 5.47 -46.41
N GLU A 16 -48.75 5.97 -46.82
CA GLU A 16 -47.66 5.11 -47.30
C GLU A 16 -46.98 4.35 -46.16
N LEU A 17 -46.95 4.91 -44.95
CA LEU A 17 -46.48 4.21 -43.74
C LEU A 17 -47.47 3.12 -43.31
N LEU A 18 -48.78 3.35 -43.42
CA LEU A 18 -49.84 2.36 -43.19
C LEU A 18 -49.69 1.17 -44.15
N ARG A 19 -49.58 1.44 -45.45
CA ARG A 19 -49.40 0.40 -46.48
C ARG A 19 -48.18 -0.48 -46.21
N ARG A 20 -47.06 0.13 -45.81
CA ARG A 20 -45.82 -0.61 -45.49
C ARG A 20 -45.95 -1.41 -44.19
N ALA A 21 -46.64 -0.88 -43.19
CA ALA A 21 -46.92 -1.58 -41.94
C ALA A 21 -47.82 -2.81 -42.16
N GLU A 22 -48.83 -2.71 -43.05
CA GLU A 22 -49.69 -3.83 -43.45
C GLU A 22 -48.91 -4.92 -44.17
N ALA A 23 -48.07 -4.56 -45.16
CA ALA A 23 -47.21 -5.53 -45.83
C ALA A 23 -46.24 -6.24 -44.86
N TYR A 24 -45.77 -5.55 -43.82
CA TYR A 24 -44.97 -6.18 -42.77
C TYR A 24 -45.77 -7.19 -41.94
N ARG A 25 -47.03 -6.86 -41.60
CA ARG A 25 -47.94 -7.80 -40.91
C ARG A 25 -48.25 -9.03 -41.76
N GLU A 26 -48.46 -8.84 -43.05
CA GLU A 26 -48.80 -9.92 -43.98
C GLU A 26 -47.64 -10.90 -44.21
N HIS A 27 -46.41 -10.38 -44.39
CA HIS A 27 -45.26 -11.20 -44.78
C HIS A 27 -44.33 -11.58 -43.62
N GLY A 28 -44.58 -11.06 -42.41
CA GLY A 28 -43.94 -11.44 -41.14
C GLY A 28 -42.45 -11.10 -40.99
N THR A 29 -41.75 -10.74 -42.07
CA THR A 29 -40.32 -10.39 -42.05
C THR A 29 -40.03 -9.19 -42.94
N LEU A 30 -39.05 -8.36 -42.53
CA LEU A 30 -38.64 -7.16 -43.27
C LEU A 30 -38.18 -7.48 -44.70
N VAL A 31 -37.57 -8.66 -44.90
CA VAL A 31 -37.03 -9.08 -46.19
C VAL A 31 -38.16 -9.42 -47.17
N LYS A 32 -39.14 -10.22 -46.73
CA LYS A 32 -40.27 -10.61 -47.58
C LYS A 32 -41.19 -9.42 -47.88
N ALA A 33 -41.46 -8.57 -46.88
CA ALA A 33 -42.32 -7.40 -47.04
C ALA A 33 -41.70 -6.32 -47.96
N ALA A 34 -40.39 -6.07 -47.84
CA ALA A 34 -39.69 -5.14 -48.71
C ALA A 34 -39.67 -5.62 -50.17
N ALA A 35 -39.47 -6.93 -50.38
CA ALA A 35 -39.49 -7.54 -51.70
C ALA A 35 -40.89 -7.47 -52.35
N ALA A 36 -41.95 -7.75 -51.58
CA ALA A 36 -43.33 -7.70 -52.06
C ALA A 36 -43.76 -6.30 -52.55
N LEU A 37 -43.23 -5.24 -51.93
CA LEU A 37 -43.51 -3.86 -52.32
C LEU A 37 -42.48 -3.25 -53.29
N GLY A 38 -41.44 -4.00 -53.66
CA GLY A 38 -40.36 -3.50 -54.54
C GLY A 38 -39.49 -2.40 -53.90
N ILE A 39 -39.41 -2.33 -52.58
CA ILE A 39 -38.69 -1.28 -51.83
C ILE A 39 -37.35 -1.84 -51.32
N LYS A 40 -36.29 -1.02 -51.32
CA LYS A 40 -35.01 -1.41 -50.70
C LYS A 40 -35.19 -1.71 -49.21
N LYS A 41 -34.65 -2.83 -48.74
CA LYS A 41 -34.74 -3.28 -47.33
C LYS A 41 -34.37 -2.19 -46.32
N SER A 42 -33.34 -1.38 -46.58
CA SER A 42 -32.92 -0.29 -45.69
C SER A 42 -33.97 0.82 -45.59
N ALA A 43 -34.56 1.22 -46.72
CA ALA A 43 -35.65 2.20 -46.75
C ALA A 43 -36.94 1.66 -46.13
N PHE A 44 -37.23 0.37 -46.33
CA PHE A 44 -38.36 -0.29 -45.68
C PHE A 44 -38.17 -0.39 -44.16
N HIS A 45 -36.96 -0.70 -43.70
CA HIS A 45 -36.61 -0.76 -42.28
C HIS A 45 -36.83 0.60 -41.57
N GLU A 46 -36.35 1.70 -42.17
CA GLU A 46 -36.62 3.06 -41.65
C GLU A 46 -38.12 3.40 -41.66
N SER A 47 -38.87 2.91 -42.65
CA SER A 47 -40.33 3.11 -42.71
C SER A 47 -41.06 2.37 -41.59
N ILE A 48 -40.65 1.13 -41.28
CA ILE A 48 -41.24 0.34 -40.19
C ILE A 48 -40.88 0.91 -38.82
N LYS A 49 -39.65 1.38 -38.64
CA LYS A 49 -39.24 2.11 -37.44
C LYS A 49 -40.11 3.35 -37.24
N ARG A 50 -40.35 4.12 -38.31
CA ARG A 50 -41.22 5.30 -38.25
C ARG A 50 -42.68 4.94 -38.00
N ALA A 51 -43.21 3.89 -38.63
CA ALA A 51 -44.57 3.40 -38.40
C ALA A 51 -44.79 2.92 -36.95
N ALA A 52 -43.77 2.32 -36.33
CA ALA A 52 -43.77 1.95 -34.92
C ALA A 52 -43.81 3.19 -34.00
N GLU A 53 -43.01 4.22 -34.30
CA GLU A 53 -43.00 5.49 -33.55
C GLU A 53 -44.35 6.21 -33.56
N ILE A 54 -45.16 6.04 -34.61
CA ILE A 54 -46.48 6.69 -34.74
C ILE A 54 -47.65 5.75 -34.45
N GLY A 55 -47.41 4.57 -33.86
CA GLY A 55 -48.46 3.69 -33.34
C GLY A 55 -49.21 2.84 -34.38
N LEU A 56 -48.76 2.83 -35.64
CA LEU A 56 -49.46 2.14 -36.74
C LEU A 56 -49.36 0.61 -36.70
N LEU A 57 -48.49 0.05 -35.86
CA LEU A 57 -48.31 -1.40 -35.73
C LEU A 57 -49.30 -2.05 -34.74
N GLY A 58 -50.12 -1.29 -34.01
CA GLY A 58 -51.14 -1.82 -33.11
C GLY A 58 -50.55 -2.51 -31.86
N PRO A 59 -51.40 -3.01 -30.93
CA PRO A 59 -50.94 -3.54 -29.65
C PRO A 59 -50.45 -4.99 -29.76
N SER A 60 -49.16 -5.18 -30.12
CA SER A 60 -48.20 -6.26 -29.73
C SER A 60 -47.19 -6.59 -30.85
N PRO A 61 -46.01 -7.20 -30.57
CA PRO A 61 -45.25 -7.27 -29.32
C PRO A 61 -44.18 -6.15 -29.27
N THR A 62 -43.62 -5.89 -28.09
CA THR A 62 -42.42 -5.05 -27.98
C THR A 62 -41.29 -5.60 -28.84
N LEU A 63 -40.38 -4.72 -29.30
CA LEU A 63 -39.16 -5.19 -29.95
C LEU A 63 -38.39 -6.10 -28.97
N PRO A 64 -37.72 -7.18 -29.44
CA PRO A 64 -36.90 -8.00 -28.57
C PRO A 64 -35.94 -7.16 -27.70
N GLY A 65 -36.04 -7.28 -26.38
CA GLY A 65 -35.26 -6.51 -25.40
C GLY A 65 -35.85 -5.14 -24.99
N TYR A 66 -37.10 -4.86 -25.34
CA TYR A 66 -37.83 -3.64 -24.97
C TYR A 66 -39.14 -3.95 -24.23
N ALA A 67 -39.51 -3.10 -23.28
CA ALA A 67 -40.77 -3.13 -22.52
C ALA A 67 -41.59 -1.87 -22.79
N ILE A 68 -42.91 -1.95 -22.63
CA ILE A 68 -43.81 -0.80 -22.78
C ILE A 68 -43.64 0.12 -21.55
N LYS A 69 -43.26 1.37 -21.79
CA LYS A 69 -43.12 2.42 -20.75
C LYS A 69 -44.43 3.16 -20.52
N SER A 70 -45.21 3.45 -21.56
CA SER A 70 -46.53 4.06 -21.45
C SER A 70 -47.36 3.88 -22.72
N LEU A 71 -48.69 3.88 -22.57
CA LEU A 71 -49.69 3.90 -23.63
C LEU A 71 -50.48 5.21 -23.52
N THR A 72 -50.66 5.92 -24.64
CA THR A 72 -51.48 7.13 -24.69
C THR A 72 -52.48 7.01 -25.82
N GLU A 73 -53.77 7.02 -25.48
CA GLU A 73 -54.84 6.99 -26.48
C GLU A 73 -55.07 8.39 -27.04
N THR A 74 -55.10 8.50 -28.37
CA THR A 74 -55.45 9.72 -29.08
C THR A 74 -56.52 9.42 -30.13
N PRO A 75 -57.27 10.42 -30.61
CA PRO A 75 -58.29 10.24 -31.65
C PRO A 75 -57.74 9.66 -32.98
N ASN A 76 -56.43 9.73 -33.19
CA ASN A 76 -55.74 9.23 -34.38
C ASN A 76 -54.98 7.91 -34.13
N GLY A 77 -55.24 7.23 -33.01
CA GLY A 77 -54.64 5.94 -32.63
C GLY A 77 -53.87 5.97 -31.31
N THR A 78 -53.39 4.79 -30.89
CA THR A 78 -52.66 4.60 -29.63
C THR A 78 -51.16 4.82 -29.81
N TYR A 79 -50.60 5.78 -29.07
CA TYR A 79 -49.17 6.03 -29.01
C TYR A 79 -48.48 5.14 -27.97
N MET A 80 -47.43 4.41 -28.36
CA MET A 80 -46.64 3.52 -27.50
C MET A 80 -45.23 4.07 -27.29
N ARG A 81 -44.87 4.34 -26.03
CA ARG A 81 -43.48 4.62 -25.65
C ARG A 81 -42.85 3.36 -25.08
N GLN A 82 -41.75 2.88 -25.66
CA GLN A 82 -41.02 1.70 -25.18
C GLN A 82 -39.68 2.10 -24.54
N THR A 83 -39.19 1.29 -23.61
CA THR A 83 -37.86 1.41 -22.97
C THR A 83 -37.14 0.07 -23.05
N LYS A 84 -35.81 0.03 -22.94
CA LYS A 84 -35.11 -1.25 -22.79
C LYS A 84 -35.65 -2.00 -21.58
N GLU A 85 -35.82 -3.32 -21.71
CA GLU A 85 -36.12 -4.18 -20.57
C GLU A 85 -35.05 -3.99 -19.48
N ALA A 86 -35.49 -4.05 -18.23
CA ALA A 86 -34.56 -4.03 -17.12
C ALA A 86 -33.64 -5.24 -17.23
N GLY A 87 -32.33 -5.02 -17.08
CA GLY A 87 -31.39 -6.12 -16.92
C GLY A 87 -31.68 -6.93 -15.65
N PRO A 88 -31.00 -8.08 -15.45
CA PRO A 88 -31.10 -8.84 -14.22
C PRO A 88 -30.80 -7.95 -13.00
N ALA A 89 -31.40 -8.28 -11.86
CA ALA A 89 -31.05 -7.63 -10.60
C ALA A 89 -29.56 -7.79 -10.34
N TYR A 90 -28.93 -6.75 -9.80
CA TYR A 90 -27.53 -6.83 -9.40
C TYR A 90 -27.38 -7.84 -8.26
N GLU A 91 -26.53 -8.83 -8.48
CA GLU A 91 -26.08 -9.75 -7.44
C GLU A 91 -24.61 -9.44 -7.10
N PRO A 92 -24.26 -9.31 -5.80
CA PRO A 92 -22.88 -9.10 -5.39
C PRO A 92 -21.97 -10.24 -5.85
N THR A 93 -20.77 -9.91 -6.33
CA THR A 93 -19.79 -10.93 -6.69
C THR A 93 -19.27 -11.62 -5.42
N ALA A 94 -19.42 -12.95 -5.33
CA ALA A 94 -18.95 -13.71 -4.18
C ALA A 94 -17.45 -13.48 -3.91
N GLY A 95 -17.10 -13.09 -2.68
CA GLY A 95 -15.72 -12.83 -2.25
C GLY A 95 -15.22 -11.40 -2.50
N LEU A 96 -16.05 -10.50 -3.06
CA LEU A 96 -15.72 -9.08 -3.19
C LEU A 96 -16.62 -8.22 -2.29
N ALA A 97 -16.04 -7.21 -1.67
CA ALA A 97 -16.74 -6.19 -0.88
C ALA A 97 -17.00 -4.93 -1.71
N VAL A 98 -18.14 -4.27 -1.48
CA VAL A 98 -18.48 -2.98 -2.12
C VAL A 98 -17.57 -1.88 -1.57
N LYS A 99 -16.68 -1.36 -2.41
CA LYS A 99 -15.77 -0.25 -2.09
C LYS A 99 -16.49 1.10 -2.12
N GLY A 100 -17.46 1.26 -3.02
CA GLY A 100 -18.15 2.53 -3.20
C GLY A 100 -19.31 2.46 -4.17
N LYS A 101 -20.23 3.41 -4.03
CA LYS A 101 -21.43 3.54 -4.85
C LYS A 101 -21.51 4.97 -5.38
N THR A 102 -21.48 5.13 -6.70
CA THR A 102 -21.73 6.42 -7.37
C THR A 102 -23.14 6.41 -7.91
N THR A 103 -23.96 7.36 -7.48
CA THR A 103 -25.38 7.45 -7.87
C THR A 103 -25.62 8.74 -8.64
N LEU A 104 -26.07 8.63 -9.89
CA LEU A 104 -26.52 9.77 -10.68
C LEU A 104 -28.00 10.00 -10.39
N VAL A 105 -28.37 11.21 -9.97
CA VAL A 105 -29.75 11.62 -9.70
C VAL A 105 -30.20 12.74 -10.64
N ASN A 106 -31.50 12.83 -10.93
CA ASN A 106 -32.08 13.92 -11.71
C ASN A 106 -32.41 15.15 -10.84
N ALA A 107 -32.91 16.22 -11.46
CA ALA A 107 -33.26 17.48 -10.77
C ALA A 107 -34.35 17.32 -9.68
N GLU A 108 -35.16 16.27 -9.75
CA GLU A 108 -36.17 15.93 -8.75
C GLU A 108 -35.69 14.89 -7.72
N GLY A 109 -34.39 14.58 -7.68
CA GLY A 109 -33.77 13.68 -6.71
C GLY A 109 -33.97 12.19 -7.00
N ARG A 110 -34.46 11.81 -8.19
CA ARG A 110 -34.66 10.41 -8.59
C ARG A 110 -33.38 9.83 -9.19
N VAL A 111 -33.04 8.60 -8.80
CA VAL A 111 -31.87 7.87 -9.31
C VAL A 111 -32.06 7.53 -10.79
N ILE A 112 -31.10 7.98 -11.62
CA ILE A 112 -31.01 7.68 -13.06
C ILE A 112 -30.15 6.44 -13.28
N THR A 113 -28.99 6.36 -12.63
CA THR A 113 -28.03 5.26 -12.78
C THR A 113 -27.19 5.11 -11.53
N GLN A 114 -26.79 3.89 -11.22
CA GLN A 114 -25.94 3.58 -10.09
C GLN A 114 -24.76 2.71 -10.55
N HIS A 115 -23.55 3.14 -10.24
CA HIS A 115 -22.33 2.36 -10.43
C HIS A 115 -21.85 1.82 -9.09
N ILE A 116 -21.67 0.51 -8.99
CA ILE A 116 -21.14 -0.18 -7.81
C ILE A 116 -19.73 -0.64 -8.14
N MET A 117 -18.77 -0.28 -7.29
CA MET A 117 -17.38 -0.72 -7.40
C MET A 117 -17.10 -1.75 -6.32
N GLU A 118 -16.71 -2.95 -6.71
CA GLU A 118 -16.33 -4.05 -5.81
C GLU A 118 -14.81 -4.25 -5.79
N ARG A 119 -14.26 -4.70 -4.66
CA ARG A 119 -12.85 -5.11 -4.52
C ARG A 119 -12.73 -6.30 -3.58
N ALA A 120 -11.59 -7.00 -3.66
CA ALA A 120 -11.27 -8.06 -2.70
C ALA A 120 -11.35 -7.54 -1.26
N ASP A 121 -11.91 -8.35 -0.38
CA ASP A 121 -12.02 -8.03 1.04
C ASP A 121 -10.63 -7.99 1.70
N ALA A 122 -10.25 -6.82 2.21
CA ALA A 122 -8.96 -6.61 2.85
C ALA A 122 -8.80 -7.44 4.14
N SER A 123 -9.90 -7.78 4.83
CA SER A 123 -9.86 -8.66 6.01
C SER A 123 -9.51 -10.09 5.60
N ALA A 124 -10.20 -10.61 4.58
CA ALA A 124 -9.95 -11.95 4.05
C ALA A 124 -8.52 -12.10 3.48
N GLN A 125 -7.98 -11.06 2.83
CA GLN A 125 -6.59 -11.06 2.36
C GLN A 125 -5.58 -11.10 3.52
N ARG A 126 -5.87 -10.38 4.61
CA ARG A 126 -5.01 -10.38 5.80
C ARG A 126 -5.03 -11.74 6.50
N GLU A 127 -6.21 -12.33 6.68
CA GLU A 127 -6.35 -13.67 7.29
C GLU A 127 -5.66 -14.75 6.46
N ALA A 128 -5.77 -14.70 5.14
CA ALA A 128 -5.07 -15.63 4.25
C ALA A 128 -3.55 -15.48 4.31
N LEU A 129 -3.05 -14.23 4.42
CA LEU A 129 -1.63 -13.97 4.62
C LEU A 129 -1.15 -14.50 5.97
N ASP A 130 -1.90 -14.23 7.04
CA ASP A 130 -1.57 -14.67 8.40
C ASP A 130 -1.53 -16.21 8.48
N ALA A 131 -2.50 -16.90 7.86
CA ALA A 131 -2.52 -18.37 7.78
C ALA A 131 -1.36 -18.96 6.97
N MET A 132 -1.02 -18.33 5.83
CA MET A 132 0.13 -18.73 5.02
C MET A 132 1.44 -18.56 5.80
N VAL A 133 1.59 -17.43 6.49
CA VAL A 133 2.77 -17.12 7.28
C VAL A 133 2.91 -18.09 8.45
N ALA A 134 1.83 -18.41 9.17
CA ALA A 134 1.85 -19.41 10.23
C ALA A 134 2.33 -20.79 9.73
N ALA A 135 1.79 -21.25 8.59
CA ALA A 135 2.19 -22.52 7.99
C ALA A 135 3.66 -22.53 7.53
N LEU A 136 4.14 -21.42 6.95
CA LEU A 136 5.54 -21.30 6.55
C LEU A 136 6.49 -21.28 7.76
N SER A 137 6.09 -20.59 8.83
CA SER A 137 6.84 -20.46 10.08
C SER A 137 7.14 -21.81 10.75
N GLU A 138 6.22 -22.78 10.70
CA GLU A 138 6.47 -24.13 11.23
C GLU A 138 7.64 -24.84 10.53
N SER A 139 7.84 -24.57 9.23
CA SER A 139 8.87 -25.22 8.41
C SER A 139 10.22 -24.51 8.42
N LEU A 140 10.31 -23.30 8.99
CA LEU A 140 11.54 -22.50 8.95
C LEU A 140 12.65 -23.14 9.80
N PRO A 141 13.90 -23.24 9.30
CA PRO A 141 15.01 -23.70 10.10
C PRO A 141 15.28 -22.71 11.25
N ARG A 142 15.46 -23.25 12.45
CA ARG A 142 15.79 -22.45 13.64
C ARG A 142 17.27 -22.13 13.68
N VAL A 143 17.61 -20.93 14.15
CA VAL A 143 19.01 -20.52 14.28
C VAL A 143 19.66 -21.24 15.46
N SER A 144 20.92 -21.65 15.28
CA SER A 144 21.73 -22.22 16.36
C SER A 144 22.02 -21.17 17.43
N ILE A 145 21.86 -21.53 18.70
CA ILE A 145 22.12 -20.63 19.83
C ILE A 145 23.57 -20.13 19.79
N MET A 146 23.75 -18.83 19.97
CA MET A 146 25.08 -18.22 20.00
C MET A 146 25.61 -18.09 21.45
N PRO A 147 26.93 -18.19 21.66
CA PRO A 147 27.53 -17.98 22.98
C PRO A 147 27.25 -16.58 23.54
N ALA A 148 27.02 -16.49 24.86
CA ALA A 148 26.84 -15.23 25.58
C ALA A 148 28.12 -14.41 25.68
N PRO A 149 28.04 -13.07 25.58
CA PRO A 149 29.17 -12.22 25.91
C PRO A 149 29.55 -12.41 27.39
N ARG A 150 30.83 -12.20 27.74
CA ARG A 150 31.32 -12.49 29.10
C ARG A 150 31.00 -11.40 30.13
N GLY A 151 30.77 -10.15 29.70
CA GLY A 151 30.52 -9.03 30.60
C GLY A 151 29.69 -7.95 29.94
N THR A 152 28.65 -7.50 30.65
CA THR A 152 27.75 -6.40 30.24
C THR A 152 27.24 -5.68 31.47
N ASN A 153 26.84 -4.42 31.33
CA ASN A 153 26.20 -3.64 32.39
C ASN A 153 24.70 -3.94 32.46
N ALA A 154 24.29 -4.65 33.52
CA ALA A 154 22.91 -5.05 33.79
C ALA A 154 21.92 -3.89 33.94
N GLU A 155 22.40 -2.67 34.20
CA GLU A 155 21.56 -1.49 34.39
C GLU A 155 21.35 -0.70 33.09
N LEU A 156 22.03 -1.06 32.01
CA LEU A 156 21.97 -0.34 30.73
C LEU A 156 21.29 -1.14 29.63
N LEU A 157 20.58 -0.40 28.78
CA LEU A 157 20.00 -0.85 27.53
C LEU A 157 20.44 0.08 26.41
N ASN A 158 20.82 -0.46 25.25
CA ASN A 158 21.07 0.31 24.04
C ASN A 158 19.89 0.18 23.08
N PHE A 159 19.25 1.30 22.74
CA PHE A 159 18.20 1.39 21.75
C PHE A 159 18.81 1.78 20.40
N PHE A 160 18.90 0.83 19.47
CA PHE A 160 19.38 1.04 18.12
C PHE A 160 18.22 1.42 17.22
N CYS A 161 18.14 2.70 16.86
CA CYS A 161 17.07 3.26 16.05
C CYS A 161 17.45 3.25 14.56
N LEU A 162 16.71 2.49 13.76
CA LEU A 162 16.74 2.55 12.30
C LEU A 162 15.32 2.85 11.80
N THR A 163 15.14 3.87 10.97
CA THR A 163 13.84 4.18 10.36
C THR A 163 14.01 4.46 8.88
N ASP A 164 12.98 4.17 8.10
CA ASP A 164 12.86 4.65 6.72
C ASP A 164 14.10 4.33 5.86
N ALA A 165 14.66 3.12 6.00
CA ALA A 165 15.87 2.73 5.28
C ALA A 165 15.61 2.49 3.78
N HIS A 166 14.33 2.32 3.39
CA HIS A 166 13.87 2.29 2.01
C HIS A 166 14.70 1.37 1.09
N PHE A 167 14.92 0.12 1.50
CA PHE A 167 15.55 -0.88 0.64
C PHE A 167 14.74 -1.03 -0.65
N GLY A 168 15.41 -0.87 -1.80
CA GLY A 168 14.77 -0.91 -3.12
C GLY A 168 14.47 0.46 -3.74
N MET A 169 14.78 1.55 -3.05
CA MET A 169 14.68 2.92 -3.56
C MET A 169 15.84 3.24 -4.48
N LEU A 170 15.55 4.02 -5.54
CA LEU A 170 16.58 4.60 -6.41
C LEU A 170 16.73 6.10 -6.12
N ALA A 171 17.95 6.53 -5.82
CA ALA A 171 18.34 7.93 -5.86
C ALA A 171 19.52 8.09 -6.81
N TRP A 172 19.46 9.12 -7.66
CA TRP A 172 20.50 9.40 -8.66
C TRP A 172 21.22 10.70 -8.31
N ARG A 173 22.54 10.63 -8.13
CA ARG A 173 23.34 11.76 -7.65
C ARG A 173 23.19 13.07 -8.43
N GLU A 174 23.05 13.01 -9.75
CA GLU A 174 22.93 14.23 -10.58
C GLU A 174 21.64 15.00 -10.26
N GLU A 175 20.57 14.28 -9.90
CA GLU A 175 19.26 14.84 -9.58
C GLU A 175 19.12 15.17 -8.08
N THR A 176 19.53 14.24 -7.21
CA THR A 176 19.21 14.30 -5.78
C THR A 176 20.40 14.65 -4.89
N GLY A 177 21.61 14.74 -5.46
CA GLY A 177 22.85 15.04 -4.75
C GLY A 177 23.57 13.82 -4.16
N ALA A 178 22.95 12.63 -4.14
CA ALA A 178 23.58 11.40 -3.68
C ALA A 178 23.00 10.15 -4.36
N ASP A 179 23.82 9.12 -4.51
CA ASP A 179 23.33 7.82 -5.01
C ASP A 179 22.75 6.99 -3.86
N TYR A 180 21.68 6.27 -4.15
CA TYR A 180 21.12 5.27 -3.25
C TYR A 180 20.49 4.16 -4.08
N ASP A 181 20.84 2.94 -3.73
CA ASP A 181 20.32 1.71 -4.30
C ASP A 181 20.35 0.63 -3.20
N ILE A 182 19.90 -0.57 -3.52
CA ILE A 182 19.81 -1.69 -2.59
C ILE A 182 21.18 -2.15 -2.04
N GLU A 183 22.25 -1.97 -2.82
CA GLU A 183 23.61 -2.36 -2.43
C GLU A 183 24.19 -1.33 -1.46
N ILE A 184 24.00 -0.05 -1.76
CA ILE A 184 24.33 1.08 -0.87
C ILE A 184 23.52 0.95 0.43
N ALA A 185 22.23 0.64 0.35
CA ALA A 185 21.37 0.46 1.53
C ALA A 185 21.87 -0.68 2.44
N GLU A 186 22.20 -1.85 1.87
CA GLU A 186 22.73 -2.98 2.66
C GLU A 186 24.07 -2.63 3.31
N GLN A 187 25.00 -2.08 2.53
CA GLN A 187 26.33 -1.75 3.02
C GLN A 187 26.24 -0.68 4.10
N LEU A 188 25.47 0.39 3.87
CA LEU A 188 25.30 1.49 4.82
C LEU A 188 24.67 1.02 6.13
N VAL A 189 23.61 0.22 6.08
CA VAL A 189 22.98 -0.31 7.31
C VAL A 189 23.95 -1.23 8.05
N THR A 190 24.64 -2.13 7.33
CA THR A 190 25.62 -3.04 7.95
C THR A 190 26.78 -2.29 8.60
N ASP A 191 27.35 -1.31 7.89
CA ASP A 191 28.43 -0.44 8.38
C ASP A 191 27.98 0.40 9.57
N TRP A 192 26.78 0.99 9.50
CA TRP A 192 26.23 1.78 10.59
C TRP A 192 26.08 0.94 11.84
N PHE A 193 25.50 -0.27 11.75
CA PHE A 193 25.37 -1.15 12.92
C PHE A 193 26.73 -1.61 13.44
N ALA A 194 27.69 -1.93 12.58
CA ALA A 194 29.04 -2.30 13.02
C ALA A 194 29.70 -1.17 13.82
N ALA A 195 29.70 0.06 13.31
CA ALA A 195 30.24 1.23 14.00
C ALA A 195 29.47 1.56 15.29
N ALA A 196 28.14 1.54 15.21
CA ALA A 196 27.26 1.84 16.32
C ALA A 196 27.42 0.86 17.48
N ILE A 197 27.51 -0.44 17.18
CA ILE A 197 27.73 -1.50 18.17
C ILE A 197 29.11 -1.35 18.79
N ASP A 198 30.15 -1.06 18.01
CA ASP A 198 31.51 -0.85 18.53
C ASP A 198 31.57 0.31 19.53
N LEU A 199 30.98 1.46 19.16
CA LEU A 199 30.99 2.69 19.96
C LEU A 199 30.03 2.68 21.16
N ALA A 200 28.97 1.88 21.13
CA ALA A 200 27.97 1.86 22.20
C ALA A 200 28.54 1.25 23.49
N PRO A 201 28.05 1.69 24.67
CA PRO A 201 28.39 1.05 25.95
C PRO A 201 28.08 -0.45 25.94
N ASP A 202 28.79 -1.24 26.74
CA ASP A 202 28.55 -2.69 26.91
C ASP A 202 27.26 -2.95 27.71
N ALA A 203 26.11 -2.54 27.18
CA ALA A 203 24.80 -2.69 27.81
C ALA A 203 24.38 -4.17 27.86
N HIS A 204 23.62 -4.55 28.89
CA HIS A 204 23.06 -5.90 28.97
C HIS A 204 22.07 -6.17 27.84
N THR A 205 21.18 -5.22 27.59
CA THR A 205 20.10 -5.37 26.61
C THR A 205 20.32 -4.47 25.40
N ALA A 206 20.07 -4.99 24.21
CA ALA A 206 19.84 -4.19 23.01
C ALA A 206 18.36 -4.23 22.64
N VAL A 207 17.83 -3.10 22.21
CA VAL A 207 16.58 -3.03 21.45
C VAL A 207 16.94 -2.69 20.02
N LEU A 208 16.72 -3.61 19.09
CA LEU A 208 16.73 -3.34 17.66
C LEU A 208 15.38 -2.76 17.29
N ALA A 209 15.31 -1.44 17.10
CA ALA A 209 14.09 -0.75 16.71
C ALA A 209 14.16 -0.31 15.26
N GLN A 210 13.65 -1.17 14.38
CA GLN A 210 13.31 -0.78 13.03
C GLN A 210 11.93 -0.11 13.08
N LEU A 211 11.84 1.18 12.77
CA LEU A 211 10.64 2.00 12.98
C LEU A 211 9.71 2.08 11.76
N GLY A 212 9.70 1.09 10.85
CA GLY A 212 8.86 1.08 9.65
C GLY A 212 9.54 1.64 8.40
N ASP A 213 8.93 1.41 7.24
CA ASP A 213 9.45 1.80 5.92
C ASP A 213 10.86 1.21 5.67
N LEU A 214 11.04 -0.07 6.04
CA LEU A 214 12.28 -0.80 5.76
C LEU A 214 12.40 -1.09 4.27
N ALA A 215 11.32 -1.52 3.64
CA ALA A 215 11.20 -1.66 2.19
C ALA A 215 10.59 -0.40 1.58
N HIS A 216 11.10 0.01 0.41
CA HIS A 216 10.59 1.21 -0.27
C HIS A 216 9.17 1.01 -0.84
N TYR A 217 8.80 -0.23 -1.18
CA TYR A 217 7.47 -0.59 -1.67
C TYR A 217 7.17 -2.06 -1.35
N ASP A 218 5.88 -2.39 -1.38
CA ASP A 218 5.36 -3.65 -0.82
C ASP A 218 4.35 -4.33 -1.75
N SER A 219 4.60 -4.20 -3.04
CA SER A 219 3.82 -4.85 -4.10
C SER A 219 4.71 -5.21 -5.28
N MET A 220 4.18 -6.02 -6.21
CA MET A 220 4.89 -6.31 -7.47
C MET A 220 5.01 -5.06 -8.36
N GLU A 221 4.07 -4.13 -8.21
CA GLU A 221 4.16 -2.78 -8.77
C GLU A 221 4.94 -1.88 -7.81
N THR A 222 5.76 -0.98 -8.37
CA THR A 222 6.58 -0.01 -7.62
C THR A 222 5.76 1.22 -7.26
N VAL A 223 4.76 1.03 -6.38
CA VAL A 223 3.87 2.09 -5.94
C VAL A 223 3.65 2.05 -4.43
N THR A 224 3.32 3.19 -3.81
CA THR A 224 2.88 3.20 -2.41
C THR A 224 1.59 2.39 -2.24
N PRO A 225 1.45 1.54 -1.21
CA PRO A 225 0.29 0.65 -1.07
C PRO A 225 -1.05 1.40 -1.01
N ALA A 226 -1.10 2.51 -0.27
CA ALA A 226 -2.32 3.28 -0.04
C ALA A 226 -2.62 4.29 -1.16
N SER A 227 -1.66 5.16 -1.48
CA SER A 227 -1.88 6.29 -2.39
C SER A 227 -1.56 6.00 -3.85
N LYS A 228 -0.90 4.87 -4.14
CA LYS A 228 -0.51 4.46 -5.50
C LYS A 228 0.40 5.46 -6.22
N HIS A 229 1.18 6.23 -5.46
CA HIS A 229 2.26 7.05 -6.02
C HIS A 229 3.30 6.13 -6.63
N VAL A 230 3.71 6.41 -7.87
CA VAL A 230 4.83 5.71 -8.52
C VAL A 230 6.11 6.08 -7.79
N LEU A 231 6.93 5.08 -7.52
CA LEU A 231 8.16 5.19 -6.77
C LEU A 231 9.36 4.83 -7.65
N ASP A 232 10.44 5.58 -7.48
CA ASP A 232 11.71 5.29 -8.14
C ASP A 232 12.38 4.10 -7.45
N SER A 233 12.59 3.02 -8.22
CA SER A 233 13.09 1.76 -7.69
C SER A 233 14.25 1.20 -8.51
N ASP A 234 15.23 0.65 -7.79
CA ASP A 234 16.45 0.06 -8.36
C ASP A 234 16.36 -1.46 -8.52
N SER A 235 15.26 -2.10 -8.09
CA SER A 235 15.23 -3.53 -7.86
C SER A 235 13.84 -4.16 -7.98
N ARG A 236 13.78 -5.50 -7.91
CA ARG A 236 12.55 -6.28 -7.87
C ARG A 236 12.26 -6.72 -6.43
N LEU A 237 10.98 -6.77 -6.06
CA LEU A 237 10.52 -7.14 -4.72
C LEU A 237 11.23 -8.38 -4.16
N GLN A 238 11.39 -9.46 -4.93
CA GLN A 238 12.07 -10.67 -4.45
C GLN A 238 13.55 -10.45 -4.11
N LYS A 239 14.27 -9.62 -4.87
CA LYS A 239 15.67 -9.26 -4.55
C LYS A 239 15.69 -8.41 -3.28
N ILE A 240 14.79 -7.44 -3.14
CA ILE A 240 14.62 -6.60 -1.94
C ILE A 240 14.41 -7.45 -0.69
N ILE A 241 13.44 -8.37 -0.72
CA ILE A 241 13.15 -9.29 0.39
C ILE A 241 14.40 -10.08 0.80
N ARG A 242 15.14 -10.65 -0.15
CA ARG A 242 16.36 -11.41 0.15
C ARG A 242 17.45 -10.56 0.81
N VAL A 243 17.61 -9.32 0.37
CA VAL A 243 18.59 -8.38 0.96
C VAL A 243 18.15 -8.00 2.38
N ILE A 244 16.89 -7.63 2.58
CA ILE A 244 16.36 -7.30 3.91
C ILE A 244 16.59 -8.46 4.89
N ILE A 245 16.20 -9.68 4.52
CA ILE A 245 16.35 -10.86 5.40
C ILE A 245 17.81 -11.07 5.80
N ARG A 246 18.76 -11.03 4.85
CA ARG A 246 20.18 -11.24 5.18
C ARG A 246 20.75 -10.11 6.04
N THR A 247 20.38 -8.86 5.77
CA THR A 247 20.88 -7.69 6.50
C THR A 247 20.37 -7.71 7.94
N VAL A 248 19.07 -7.94 8.14
CA VAL A 248 18.46 -8.00 9.48
C VAL A 248 19.08 -9.13 10.30
N ARG A 249 19.22 -10.33 9.72
CA ARG A 249 19.88 -11.46 10.41
C ARG A 249 21.31 -11.13 10.83
N ARG A 250 22.09 -10.53 9.93
CA ARG A 250 23.47 -10.08 10.23
C ARG A 250 23.49 -9.07 11.37
N VAL A 251 22.58 -8.11 11.39
CA VAL A 251 22.45 -7.12 12.47
C VAL A 251 22.12 -7.79 13.80
N ILE A 252 21.16 -8.72 13.81
CA ILE A 252 20.81 -9.50 15.01
C ILE A 252 22.03 -10.28 15.52
N ASP A 253 22.79 -10.91 14.63
CA ASP A 253 24.00 -11.65 14.98
C ASP A 253 25.07 -10.73 15.60
N MET A 254 25.29 -9.54 15.05
CA MET A 254 26.21 -8.56 15.62
C MET A 254 25.75 -8.08 17.01
N LEU A 255 24.45 -7.83 17.20
CA LEU A 255 23.91 -7.40 18.48
C LEU A 255 24.05 -8.48 19.56
N LEU A 256 23.76 -9.73 19.21
CA LEU A 256 23.86 -10.89 20.09
C LEU A 256 25.31 -11.24 20.49
N GLN A 257 26.31 -10.75 19.76
CA GLN A 257 27.72 -10.87 20.14
C GLN A 257 28.11 -9.92 21.28
N LYS A 258 27.43 -8.76 21.39
CA LYS A 258 27.75 -7.72 22.38
C LYS A 258 26.79 -7.69 23.58
N HIS A 259 25.54 -8.13 23.42
CA HIS A 259 24.50 -8.00 24.44
C HIS A 259 24.02 -9.37 24.95
N GLN A 260 23.62 -9.43 26.22
CA GLN A 260 23.04 -10.63 26.84
C GLN A 260 21.60 -10.89 26.38
N HIS A 261 20.89 -9.83 25.99
CA HIS A 261 19.53 -9.90 25.50
C HIS A 261 19.34 -8.95 24.31
N VAL A 262 18.59 -9.39 23.29
CA VAL A 262 18.21 -8.57 22.15
C VAL A 262 16.68 -8.63 22.00
N HIS A 263 16.04 -7.48 22.15
CA HIS A 263 14.62 -7.31 21.86
C HIS A 263 14.46 -6.69 20.48
N ILE A 264 13.57 -7.24 19.66
CA ILE A 264 13.41 -6.86 18.25
C ILE A 264 12.03 -6.24 18.05
N ILE A 265 12.03 -4.99 17.60
CA ILE A 265 10.85 -4.27 17.12
C ILE A 265 11.04 -4.06 15.62
N MET A 266 10.15 -4.64 14.82
CA MET A 266 10.03 -4.38 13.38
C MET A 266 8.70 -3.69 13.15
N ALA A 267 8.68 -2.37 13.32
CA ALA A 267 7.45 -1.59 13.23
C ALA A 267 6.90 -1.55 11.81
N GLN A 268 5.58 -1.43 11.68
CA GLN A 268 4.94 -1.29 10.38
C GLN A 268 5.02 0.15 9.86
N GLY A 269 5.54 0.33 8.65
CA GLY A 269 5.50 1.59 7.92
C GLY A 269 4.26 1.76 7.05
N ASN A 270 4.18 2.90 6.34
CA ASN A 270 3.15 3.11 5.32
C ASN A 270 3.57 2.64 3.93
N HIS A 271 4.86 2.43 3.69
CA HIS A 271 5.39 1.83 2.46
C HIS A 271 5.37 0.29 2.50
N ASP A 272 5.46 -0.32 3.69
CA ASP A 272 5.69 -1.76 3.88
C ASP A 272 4.71 -2.52 4.81
N PRO A 273 3.38 -2.30 4.74
CA PRO A 273 2.42 -2.89 5.67
C PRO A 273 2.38 -4.43 5.72
N ALA A 274 2.44 -5.10 4.57
CA ALA A 274 2.52 -6.56 4.47
C ALA A 274 3.95 -7.04 4.75
N SER A 275 4.97 -6.32 4.26
CA SER A 275 6.37 -6.71 4.46
C SER A 275 6.82 -6.68 5.91
N SER A 276 6.47 -5.65 6.68
CA SER A 276 6.77 -5.66 8.11
C SER A 276 6.00 -6.78 8.85
N ALA A 277 4.80 -7.13 8.39
CA ALA A 277 3.99 -8.18 9.03
C ALA A 277 4.63 -9.57 8.87
N TRP A 278 4.91 -10.02 7.64
CA TRP A 278 5.54 -11.34 7.46
C TRP A 278 6.96 -11.37 8.03
N LEU A 279 7.69 -10.25 8.05
CA LEU A 279 9.04 -10.18 8.61
C LEU A 279 9.03 -10.42 10.13
N ARG A 280 8.06 -9.83 10.87
CA ARG A 280 7.88 -10.07 12.31
C ARG A 280 7.65 -11.54 12.62
N GLU A 281 6.70 -12.16 11.92
CA GLU A 281 6.36 -13.57 12.11
C GLU A 281 7.52 -14.51 11.75
N MET A 282 8.21 -14.22 10.63
CA MET A 282 9.38 -14.99 10.21
C MET A 282 10.50 -14.92 11.26
N LEU A 283 10.79 -13.73 11.81
CA LEU A 283 11.82 -13.58 12.84
C LEU A 283 11.40 -14.27 14.15
N ALA A 284 10.15 -14.14 14.56
CA ALA A 284 9.63 -14.81 15.76
C ALA A 284 9.79 -16.33 15.65
N ALA A 285 9.39 -16.91 14.52
CA ALA A 285 9.55 -18.34 14.27
C ALA A 285 11.02 -18.76 14.18
N MET A 286 11.85 -18.00 13.48
CA MET A 286 13.27 -18.34 13.26
C MET A 286 14.10 -18.35 14.55
N TYR A 287 13.78 -17.45 15.49
CA TYR A 287 14.54 -17.25 16.73
C TYR A 287 13.84 -17.79 17.99
N GLU A 288 12.73 -18.55 17.87
CA GLU A 288 11.94 -19.03 19.01
C GLU A 288 12.74 -19.85 20.04
N ASN A 289 13.83 -20.50 19.60
CA ASN A 289 14.69 -21.34 20.44
C ASN A 289 15.91 -20.60 21.00
N GLU A 290 16.14 -19.33 20.63
CA GLU A 290 17.24 -18.52 21.17
C GLU A 290 16.73 -17.74 22.40
N PRO A 291 17.05 -18.18 23.63
CA PRO A 291 16.46 -17.61 24.85
C PRO A 291 16.87 -16.15 25.11
N ARG A 292 17.88 -15.65 24.40
CA ARG A 292 18.35 -14.26 24.51
C ARG A 292 17.67 -13.31 23.53
N ILE A 293 16.84 -13.82 22.62
CA ILE A 293 16.07 -13.00 21.70
C ILE A 293 14.61 -12.95 22.15
N THR A 294 14.03 -11.76 22.11
CA THR A 294 12.57 -11.58 22.07
C THR A 294 12.19 -10.81 20.83
N VAL A 295 11.15 -11.26 20.14
CA VAL A 295 10.60 -10.57 18.96
C VAL A 295 9.21 -10.06 19.34
N ASP A 296 8.98 -8.76 19.18
CA ASP A 296 7.61 -8.22 19.21
C ASP A 296 6.91 -8.59 17.89
N ASN A 297 6.12 -9.65 17.94
CA ASN A 297 5.29 -10.11 16.81
C ASN A 297 3.85 -9.57 16.88
N SER A 298 3.60 -8.51 17.66
CA SER A 298 2.28 -7.91 17.74
C SER A 298 1.81 -7.37 16.38
N PRO A 299 0.53 -7.56 16.00
CA PRO A 299 -0.05 -6.90 14.84
C PRO A 299 -0.35 -5.41 15.08
N SER A 300 -0.10 -4.90 16.29
CA SER A 300 -0.23 -3.49 16.66
C SER A 300 0.70 -2.60 15.83
N LEU A 301 0.34 -1.32 15.68
CA LEU A 301 1.21 -0.27 15.13
C LEU A 301 2.04 0.43 16.23
N TYR A 302 1.71 0.17 17.49
CA TYR A 302 2.33 0.75 18.68
C TYR A 302 3.03 -0.34 19.46
N TYR A 303 4.30 -0.11 19.77
CA TYR A 303 5.20 -1.06 20.41
C TYR A 303 5.76 -0.44 21.69
N ALA A 304 6.11 -1.29 22.66
CA ALA A 304 6.59 -0.84 23.95
C ALA A 304 7.60 -1.83 24.54
N TYR A 305 8.60 -1.31 25.24
CA TYR A 305 9.58 -2.07 25.99
C TYR A 305 9.78 -1.45 27.37
N GLU A 306 9.58 -2.24 28.43
CA GLU A 306 9.76 -1.82 29.81
C GLU A 306 11.18 -2.16 30.29
N TRP A 307 11.93 -1.14 30.72
CA TRP A 307 13.29 -1.28 31.23
C TRP A 307 13.40 -0.67 32.64
N GLY A 308 13.01 -1.44 33.66
CA GLY A 308 12.97 -0.97 35.04
C GLY A 308 12.01 0.21 35.19
N LYS A 309 12.53 1.39 35.53
CA LYS A 309 11.78 2.65 35.65
C LYS A 309 11.74 3.45 34.35
N THR A 310 12.25 2.91 33.24
CA THR A 310 12.28 3.58 31.93
C THR A 310 11.37 2.84 30.96
N ALA A 311 10.33 3.50 30.47
CA ALA A 311 9.47 3.00 29.40
C ALA A 311 9.93 3.55 28.05
N ILE A 312 10.06 2.66 27.07
CA ILE A 312 10.44 2.99 25.70
C ILE A 312 9.29 2.60 24.79
N PHE A 313 8.86 3.52 23.94
CA PHE A 313 7.77 3.32 23.00
C PHE A 313 8.25 3.56 21.57
N ALA A 314 7.64 2.84 20.64
CA ALA A 314 7.93 2.97 19.21
C ALA A 314 6.63 2.98 18.39
N HIS A 315 6.63 3.80 17.34
CA HIS A 315 5.55 3.87 16.34
C HIS A 315 6.11 4.52 15.07
N HIS A 316 5.73 4.09 13.86
CA HIS A 316 6.36 4.64 12.64
C HIS A 316 6.13 6.15 12.45
N GLY A 317 4.93 6.66 12.78
CA GLY A 317 4.61 8.09 12.68
C GLY A 317 3.45 8.41 11.74
N HIS A 318 3.12 7.48 10.83
CA HIS A 318 2.12 7.68 9.77
C HIS A 318 0.66 7.82 10.26
N LYS A 319 0.32 7.39 11.49
CA LYS A 319 -1.03 7.60 12.10
C LYS A 319 -1.06 8.65 13.21
N ARG A 320 0.06 8.84 13.89
CA ARG A 320 0.26 9.69 15.07
C ARG A 320 1.69 10.21 15.03
N GLY A 321 1.84 11.53 15.04
CA GLY A 321 3.13 12.21 14.92
C GLY A 321 3.63 12.71 16.28
N VAL A 322 4.72 13.50 16.23
CA VAL A 322 5.39 14.09 17.41
C VAL A 322 4.40 14.77 18.36
N ASN A 323 3.34 15.35 17.80
CA ASN A 323 2.42 16.19 18.56
C ASN A 323 1.32 15.47 19.34
N ASN A 324 1.06 14.18 19.06
CA ASN A 324 -0.11 13.48 19.60
C ASN A 324 0.09 11.98 19.88
N VAL A 325 1.26 11.42 19.57
CA VAL A 325 1.54 9.99 19.80
C VAL A 325 1.65 9.66 21.29
N ASP A 326 2.14 10.60 22.11
CA ASP A 326 2.35 10.44 23.55
C ASP A 326 1.07 10.08 24.32
N ALA A 327 -0.03 10.80 24.08
CA ALA A 327 -1.31 10.51 24.71
C ALA A 327 -1.86 9.13 24.32
N THR A 328 -1.62 8.71 23.07
CA THR A 328 -2.04 7.39 22.58
C THR A 328 -1.24 6.28 23.26
N LEU A 329 0.09 6.43 23.32
CA LEU A 329 0.98 5.45 23.96
C LEU A 329 0.73 5.33 25.45
N ALA A 330 0.59 6.44 26.17
CA ALA A 330 0.28 6.43 27.60
C ALA A 330 -1.10 5.80 27.89
N GLY A 331 -2.07 6.00 27.00
CA GLY A 331 -3.39 5.38 27.11
C GLY A 331 -3.37 3.86 26.85
N MET A 332 -2.68 3.42 25.79
CA MET A 332 -2.60 2.01 25.40
C MET A 332 -1.77 1.19 26.39
N PHE A 333 -0.66 1.74 26.88
CA PHE A 333 0.27 1.05 27.77
C PHE A 333 0.20 1.61 29.20
N ARG A 334 -1.01 1.94 29.67
CA ARG A 334 -1.23 2.69 30.91
C ARG A 334 -0.58 2.08 32.15
N GLU A 335 -0.55 0.75 32.26
CA GLU A 335 0.08 0.07 33.39
C GLU A 335 1.60 0.18 33.36
N MET A 336 2.23 -0.12 32.23
CA MET A 336 3.69 0.03 32.03
C MET A 336 4.10 1.50 32.24
N TYR A 337 3.37 2.42 31.61
CA TYR A 337 3.60 3.85 31.75
C TYR A 337 3.46 4.29 33.22
N GLY A 338 2.43 3.84 33.94
CA GLY A 338 2.22 4.17 35.35
C GLY A 338 3.29 3.61 36.31
N ARG A 339 3.97 2.51 35.95
CA ARG A 339 5.12 1.98 36.70
C ARG A 339 6.43 2.71 36.40
N SER A 340 6.51 3.37 35.24
CA SER A 340 7.72 4.07 34.79
C SER A 340 7.87 5.45 35.44
N LYS A 341 9.13 5.87 35.64
CA LYS A 341 9.50 7.24 36.04
C LYS A 341 9.94 8.07 34.83
N TYR A 342 10.53 7.43 33.83
CA TYR A 342 10.96 8.05 32.58
C TYR A 342 10.26 7.36 31.42
N ALA A 343 9.81 8.14 30.44
CA ALA A 343 9.12 7.64 29.28
C ALA A 343 9.61 8.36 28.01
N TYR A 344 9.88 7.58 26.96
CA TYR A 344 10.41 8.03 25.69
C TYR A 344 9.62 7.37 24.55
N ALA A 345 9.27 8.13 23.52
CA ALA A 345 8.65 7.63 22.30
C ALA A 345 9.52 7.96 21.09
N HIS A 346 9.75 6.98 20.25
CA HIS A 346 10.54 7.12 19.02
C HIS A 346 9.67 6.88 17.80
N ILE A 347 9.74 7.81 16.84
CA ILE A 347 9.02 7.74 15.58
C ILE A 347 9.91 8.09 14.38
N GLY A 348 9.45 7.78 13.16
CA GLY A 348 10.13 8.07 11.89
C GLY A 348 9.24 8.83 10.91
N HIS A 349 9.07 8.29 9.69
CA HIS A 349 8.12 8.71 8.65
C HIS A 349 8.47 9.99 7.87
N LEU A 350 8.84 11.09 8.55
CA LEU A 350 9.10 12.38 7.89
C LEU A 350 10.58 12.71 7.71
N HIS A 351 11.47 11.74 7.98
CA HIS A 351 12.91 11.78 7.67
C HIS A 351 13.69 12.95 8.28
N SER A 352 13.11 13.64 9.25
CA SER A 352 13.72 14.80 9.91
C SER A 352 13.76 14.62 11.41
N ASP A 353 14.80 15.16 12.03
CA ASP A 353 14.91 15.21 13.48
C ASP A 353 13.89 16.20 14.07
N GLU A 354 13.09 15.77 15.04
CA GLU A 354 12.20 16.66 15.80
C GLU A 354 11.94 16.09 17.20
N GLY A 355 12.25 16.85 18.24
CA GLY A 355 12.04 16.46 19.63
C GLY A 355 10.98 17.33 20.32
N ARG A 356 10.01 16.70 20.99
CA ARG A 356 9.03 17.39 21.82
C ARG A 356 8.92 16.74 23.19
N LYS A 357 9.14 17.52 24.25
CA LYS A 357 8.81 17.11 25.63
C LYS A 357 7.38 17.55 25.94
N SER A 358 6.52 16.60 26.27
CA SER A 358 5.19 16.88 26.83
C SER A 358 5.16 16.60 28.34
N GLY A 359 4.01 16.84 28.96
CA GLY A 359 3.77 16.42 30.34
C GLY A 359 3.75 14.90 30.54
N LEU A 360 3.72 14.12 29.46
CA LEU A 360 3.71 12.65 29.52
C LEU A 360 5.10 12.05 29.28
N MET A 361 5.72 12.37 28.15
CA MET A 361 6.98 11.74 27.75
C MET A 361 7.79 12.65 26.83
N TYR A 362 9.04 12.26 26.55
CA TYR A 362 9.79 12.86 25.45
C TYR A 362 9.49 12.08 24.17
N VAL A 363 9.09 12.78 23.11
CA VAL A 363 8.82 12.20 21.80
C VAL A 363 9.89 12.70 20.83
N GLU A 364 10.54 11.78 20.13
CA GLU A 364 11.60 12.07 19.15
C GLU A 364 11.22 11.43 17.80
N ARG A 365 11.13 12.27 16.76
CA ARG A 365 11.16 11.82 15.37
C ARG A 365 12.60 11.76 14.89
N HIS A 366 12.98 10.69 14.22
CA HIS A 366 14.34 10.45 13.76
C HIS A 366 14.51 10.77 12.26
N GLU A 367 15.72 11.18 11.89
CA GLU A 367 16.19 11.22 10.50
C GLU A 367 16.31 9.80 9.93
N THR A 368 16.41 9.70 8.60
CA THR A 368 16.75 8.44 7.91
C THR A 368 18.24 8.39 7.55
N LEU A 369 18.77 7.17 7.37
CA LEU A 369 20.05 6.95 6.70
C LEU A 369 19.94 7.02 5.17
N ALA A 370 18.75 6.80 4.60
CA ALA A 370 18.54 6.78 3.16
C ALA A 370 18.88 8.14 2.52
N ALA A 371 19.37 8.13 1.28
CA ALA A 371 19.57 9.38 0.54
C ALA A 371 18.22 9.93 0.04
N PRO A 372 18.08 11.23 -0.25
CA PRO A 372 16.85 11.75 -0.83
C PRO A 372 16.61 11.13 -2.22
N ASP A 373 15.40 10.64 -2.47
CA ASP A 373 14.93 10.28 -3.81
C ASP A 373 14.51 11.54 -4.61
N ALA A 374 14.08 11.35 -5.86
CA ALA A 374 13.67 12.45 -6.74
C ALA A 374 12.51 13.27 -6.14
N TYR A 375 11.57 12.60 -5.48
CA TYR A 375 10.45 13.25 -4.81
C TYR A 375 10.94 14.13 -3.65
N ALA A 376 11.77 13.56 -2.77
CA ALA A 376 12.33 14.25 -1.61
C ALA A 376 13.18 15.47 -2.02
N ALA A 377 14.05 15.28 -3.03
CA ALA A 377 14.89 16.35 -3.57
C ALA A 377 14.05 17.44 -4.24
N GLY A 378 13.11 17.06 -5.11
CA GLY A 378 12.25 17.99 -5.84
C GLY A 378 11.29 18.79 -4.93
N GLY A 379 10.88 18.21 -3.80
CA GLY A 379 10.07 18.90 -2.80
C GLY A 379 10.86 19.84 -1.87
N GLY A 380 12.19 19.87 -1.97
CA GLY A 380 13.03 20.76 -1.17
C GLY A 380 13.08 20.40 0.32
N TRP A 381 12.93 19.11 0.66
CA TRP A 381 13.08 18.65 2.05
C TRP A 381 14.57 18.44 2.38
N LEU A 382 15.15 19.41 3.09
CA LEU A 382 16.60 19.51 3.33
C LEU A 382 17.05 18.87 4.66
N SER A 383 16.38 17.81 5.10
CA SER A 383 16.73 17.16 6.37
C SER A 383 18.08 16.45 6.27
N GLY A 384 18.80 16.35 7.39
CA GLY A 384 20.04 15.61 7.44
C GLY A 384 19.80 14.11 7.34
N ARG A 385 20.90 13.36 7.22
CA ARG A 385 20.90 11.89 7.30
C ARG A 385 21.64 11.44 8.54
N SER A 386 20.97 10.67 9.38
CA SER A 386 21.58 10.06 10.56
C SER A 386 20.70 8.94 11.12
N ALA A 387 21.30 8.11 11.96
CA ALA A 387 20.60 7.21 12.86
C ALA A 387 21.25 7.24 14.24
N LYS A 388 20.52 6.80 15.26
CA LYS A 388 20.89 7.00 16.66
C LYS A 388 20.96 5.70 17.45
N VAL A 389 21.95 5.63 18.34
CA VAL A 389 21.93 4.70 19.48
C VAL A 389 21.67 5.52 20.72
N ILE A 390 20.64 5.16 21.48
CA ILE A 390 20.31 5.84 22.73
C ILE A 390 20.44 4.84 23.87
N THR A 391 21.28 5.15 24.85
CA THR A 391 21.49 4.29 26.01
C THR A 391 20.60 4.74 27.16
N TYR A 392 19.82 3.80 27.66
CA TYR A 392 18.90 3.98 28.76
C TYR A 392 19.36 3.22 30.00
N SER A 393 19.37 3.91 31.13
CA SER A 393 19.48 3.30 32.45
C SER A 393 18.12 2.76 32.90
N LYS A 394 18.12 1.60 33.56
CA LYS A 394 16.94 1.07 34.29
C LYS A 394 16.39 2.05 35.32
N LEU A 395 17.22 2.91 35.88
CA LEU A 395 16.88 3.71 37.06
C LEU A 395 16.85 5.22 36.81
N TYR A 396 17.51 5.69 35.74
CA TYR A 396 17.78 7.11 35.53
C TYR A 396 17.35 7.64 34.15
N GLY A 397 16.66 6.86 33.33
CA GLY A 397 16.23 7.28 31.99
C GLY A 397 17.38 7.27 30.99
N GLU A 398 17.34 8.17 30.01
CA GLU A 398 18.42 8.35 29.03
C GLU A 398 19.71 8.83 29.71
N VAL A 399 20.84 8.17 29.41
CA VAL A 399 22.16 8.50 30.01
C VAL A 399 23.24 8.80 28.98
N SER A 400 23.09 8.35 27.73
CA SER A 400 23.98 8.72 26.62
C SER A 400 23.30 8.52 25.28
N ARG A 401 23.81 9.21 24.26
CA ARG A 401 23.39 9.03 22.87
C ARG A 401 24.55 9.14 21.90
N LEU A 402 24.48 8.37 20.83
CA LEU A 402 25.33 8.45 19.65
C LEU A 402 24.44 8.83 18.46
N THR A 403 24.87 9.79 17.67
CA THR A 403 24.23 10.15 16.39
C THR A 403 25.29 10.00 15.31
N LEU A 404 25.13 8.96 14.49
CA LEU A 404 26.10 8.62 13.46
C LEU A 404 25.48 8.90 12.09
N ARG A 405 26.25 9.61 11.26
CA ARG A 405 25.89 9.96 9.89
C ARG A 405 26.51 8.97 8.90
N PRO A 406 25.97 8.83 7.68
CA PRO A 406 26.53 7.93 6.66
C PRO A 406 28.03 8.09 6.43
N GLU A 407 28.53 9.33 6.44
CA GLU A 407 29.93 9.66 6.17
C GLU A 407 30.89 9.19 7.29
N MET A 408 30.36 8.95 8.50
CA MET A 408 31.16 8.54 9.66
C MET A 408 31.40 7.03 9.72
N VAL A 409 30.56 6.24 9.06
CA VAL A 409 30.49 4.78 9.28
C VAL A 409 30.98 3.97 8.09
N GLN A 410 31.19 4.59 6.93
CA GLN A 410 31.55 3.89 5.69
C GLN A 410 32.75 2.95 5.88
N GLY A 411 32.56 1.67 5.56
CA GLY A 411 33.56 0.61 5.67
C GLY A 411 33.76 0.03 7.08
N ALA A 412 32.97 0.45 8.08
CA ALA A 412 33.11 -0.02 9.46
C ALA A 412 32.92 -1.54 9.63
N ALA A 413 32.08 -2.19 8.80
CA ALA A 413 31.89 -3.63 8.88
C ALA A 413 33.11 -4.43 8.39
N ARG A 414 34.09 -3.77 7.72
CA ARG A 414 35.33 -4.36 7.15
C ARG A 414 35.13 -5.64 6.32
N MET A 415 33.91 -5.90 5.87
CA MET A 415 33.50 -7.07 5.10
C MET A 415 32.80 -6.57 3.84
N PRO A 416 33.20 -6.99 2.64
CA PRO A 416 32.47 -6.65 1.43
C PRO A 416 31.08 -7.30 1.51
N VAL A 417 30.02 -6.50 1.31
CA VAL A 417 28.72 -7.05 0.92
C VAL A 417 28.96 -7.93 -0.31
N ALA A 418 28.35 -9.12 -0.34
CA ALA A 418 28.54 -10.06 -1.44
C ALA A 418 28.18 -9.37 -2.76
N ALA A 419 29.21 -9.00 -3.53
CA ALA A 419 29.06 -8.40 -4.84
C ALA A 419 28.31 -9.39 -5.74
N ASN A 420 27.12 -9.02 -6.21
CA ASN A 420 26.45 -9.75 -7.28
C ASN A 420 26.97 -9.18 -8.62
N ASP A 421 27.89 -9.94 -9.23
CA ASP A 421 28.14 -10.18 -10.66
C ASP A 421 27.95 -9.11 -11.76
N ASN A 422 27.79 -7.82 -11.46
CA ASN A 422 27.71 -6.74 -12.45
C ASN A 422 28.97 -5.85 -12.56
N GLN A 423 30.15 -6.38 -12.20
CA GLN A 423 31.39 -5.79 -12.69
C GLN A 423 31.50 -6.07 -14.20
N PRO A 424 31.71 -5.06 -15.06
CA PRO A 424 32.07 -5.34 -16.44
C PRO A 424 33.37 -6.16 -16.37
N LYS A 425 33.33 -7.42 -16.81
CA LYS A 425 34.56 -8.17 -17.08
C LYS A 425 35.39 -7.27 -17.98
N ARG A 426 36.49 -6.71 -17.46
CA ARG A 426 37.55 -6.18 -18.31
C ARG A 426 37.93 -7.34 -19.21
N ALA A 427 37.54 -7.26 -20.47
CA ALA A 427 38.07 -8.14 -21.50
C ALA A 427 39.58 -7.92 -21.47
N ALA A 428 40.31 -8.95 -21.05
CA ALA A 428 41.73 -9.02 -21.31
C ALA A 428 41.87 -9.07 -22.84
N ALA A 429 42.41 -8.01 -23.41
CA ALA A 429 42.99 -7.97 -24.74
C ALA A 429 44.50 -8.03 -24.60
#